data_AF-A0A015Y695-F1
#
_entry.id   AF-A0A015Y695-F1
#
_cell.length_a   1.000
_cell.length_b   1.000
_cell.length_c   1.000
_cell.angle_alpha   90.00
_cell.angle_beta   90.00
_cell.angle_gamma   90.00
#
_symmetry.space_group_name_H-M   'P 1'
#
loop_
_entity.id
_entity.type
_entity.pdbx_description
1 polymer ?
#
loop_
_entity_poly.entity_id
_entity_poly.type
_entity_poly.pdbx_seq_one_letter_code
_entity_poly.pdbx_strand_id
1 'polypeptide(L)' 'MTVQEACAYLKMPVSTFYYKIKKDNIPVIKQGKHLYIYRDELDKWLEASRKTSVPLTYEEENEAMYASHRRKPNPKNW' A
#
# COMPACT_ATOMS: atom_id res chain seq x y z
N MET A 1 14.35 12.58 5.68
CA MET A 1 14.68 11.91 6.97
C MET A 1 16.02 11.21 6.85
N THR A 2 16.71 11.01 7.97
CA THR A 2 17.95 10.22 8.03
C THR A 2 17.66 8.72 8.01
N VAL A 3 18.69 7.90 7.80
CA VAL A 3 18.56 6.44 7.87
C VAL A 3 18.10 5.99 9.26
N GLN A 4 18.64 6.62 10.32
CA GLN A 4 18.29 6.32 11.70
C GLN A 4 16.82 6.65 11.99
N GLU A 5 16.33 7.80 11.53
CA GLU A 5 14.92 8.18 11.63
C GLU A 5 14.01 7.20 10.89
N ALA A 6 14.39 6.80 9.67
CA ALA A 6 13.64 5.83 8.89
C ALA A 6 13.58 4.45 9.58
N CYS A 7 14.70 4.01 10.18
CA CYS A 7 14.76 2.76 10.94
C CYS A 7 13.87 2.80 12.18
N ALA A 8 13.90 3.91 12.92
CA ALA A 8 13.02 4.12 14.07
C ALA A 8 11.54 4.15 13.66
N TYR A 9 11.24 4.81 12.53
CA TYR A 9 9.89 4.90 11.98
C TYR A 9 9.32 3.53 11.59
N LEU A 10 10.09 2.77 10.83
CA LEU A 10 9.70 1.43 10.37
C LEU A 10 9.87 0.34 11.44
N LYS A 11 10.40 0.70 12.61
CA LYS A 11 10.72 -0.21 13.73
C LYS A 11 11.58 -1.39 13.31
N MET A 12 12.63 -1.13 12.52
CA MET A 12 13.58 -2.16 12.07
C MET A 12 15.04 -1.75 12.29
N PRO A 13 15.96 -2.72 12.47
CA PRO A 13 17.38 -2.42 12.58
C PRO A 13 17.98 -1.82 11.30
N VAL A 14 19.05 -1.04 11.46
CA VAL A 14 19.76 -0.38 10.34
C VAL A 14 20.29 -1.39 9.32
N SER A 15 20.81 -2.53 9.77
CA SER A 15 21.28 -3.60 8.88
C SER A 15 20.15 -4.16 8.02
N THR A 16 18.98 -4.40 8.62
CA THR A 16 17.77 -4.84 7.91
C THR A 16 17.30 -3.79 6.92
N PHE A 17 17.34 -2.51 7.29
CA PHE A 17 16.98 -1.42 6.39
C PHE A 17 17.85 -1.41 5.14
N TYR A 18 19.18 -1.47 5.28
CA TYR A 18 20.10 -1.55 4.13
C TYR A 18 19.90 -2.81 3.29
N TYR A 19 19.65 -3.96 3.92
CA TYR A 19 19.34 -5.19 3.20
C TYR A 19 18.07 -5.05 2.35
N LYS A 20 17.01 -4.47 2.94
CA LYS A 20 15.73 -4.27 2.27
C LYS A 20 15.77 -3.22 1.15
N ILE A 21 16.60 -2.17 1.27
CA ILE A 21 16.83 -1.24 0.15
C ILE A 21 17.31 -2.00 -1.10
N LYS A 22 18.19 -2.99 -0.92
CA LYS A 22 18.75 -3.77 -2.03
C LYS A 22 17.77 -4.82 -2.58
N LYS A 23 16.92 -5.40 -1.73
CA LYS A 23 16.10 -6.58 -2.07
C LYS A 23 14.61 -6.32 -2.23
N ASP A 24 14.03 -5.49 -1.36
CA ASP A 24 12.59 -5.31 -1.20
C ASP A 24 12.09 -3.97 -1.77
N ASN A 25 12.92 -3.27 -2.55
CA ASN A 25 12.60 -2.00 -3.22
C ASN A 25 12.00 -0.94 -2.28
N ILE A 26 12.60 -0.75 -1.10
CA ILE A 26 12.23 0.40 -0.24
C ILE A 26 12.47 1.69 -1.04
N PRO A 27 11.52 2.64 -1.06
CA PRO A 27 11.64 3.88 -1.80
C PRO A 27 12.71 4.76 -1.15
N VAL A 28 13.86 4.84 -1.80
CA VAL A 28 14.98 5.69 -1.41
C VAL A 28 15.62 6.25 -2.67
N ILE A 29 15.90 7.54 -2.69
CA ILE A 29 16.60 8.19 -3.80
C ILE A 29 18.10 8.21 -3.50
N LYS A 30 18.88 7.52 -4.32
CA LYS A 30 20.34 7.48 -4.18
C LYS A 30 21.00 8.56 -5.04
N GLN A 31 21.78 9.42 -4.39
CA GLN A 31 22.54 10.51 -5.02
C GLN A 31 24.00 10.36 -4.61
N GLY A 32 24.77 9.64 -5.43
CA GLY A 32 26.14 9.24 -5.09
C GLY A 32 26.18 8.38 -3.82
N LYS A 33 26.90 8.86 -2.80
CA LYS A 33 27.01 8.20 -1.49
C LYS A 33 25.85 8.51 -0.54
N HIS A 34 25.00 9.48 -0.88
CA HIS A 34 23.90 9.93 -0.03
C HIS A 34 22.60 9.23 -0.39
N LEU A 35 21.78 8.98 0.63
CA LEU A 35 20.44 8.43 0.52
C LEU A 35 19.44 9.48 0.99
N TYR A 36 18.51 9.84 0.11
CA TYR A 36 17.39 10.71 0.43
C TYR A 36 16.16 9.85 0.66
N ILE A 37 15.54 10.04 1.82
CA ILE A 37 14.38 9.28 2.26
C ILE A 37 13.27 10.28 2.57
N TYR A 38 12.13 10.09 1.93
CA TYR A 38 10.92 10.88 2.15
C TYR A 38 9.87 10.05 2.88
N ARG A 39 9.11 10.70 3.76
CA ARG A 39 8.16 10.00 4.64
C ARG A 39 6.92 9.55 3.88
N ASP A 40 6.39 10.42 3.04
CA ASP A 40 5.25 10.16 2.18
C ASP A 40 5.51 9.03 1.17
N GLU A 41 6.73 8.92 0.64
CA GLU A 41 7.11 7.78 -0.18
C GLU A 41 7.11 6.46 0.60
N LEU A 42 7.67 6.46 1.83
CA LEU A 42 7.61 5.30 2.71
C LEU A 42 6.18 4.91 3.08
N ASP A 43 5.32 5.89 3.34
CA ASP A 43 3.92 5.66 3.69
C ASP A 43 3.15 5.03 2.52
N LYS A 44 3.32 5.57 1.31
CA LYS A 44 2.76 4.97 0.08
C LYS A 44 3.26 3.56 -0.18
N TRP A 45 4.55 3.31 0.08
CA TRP A 45 5.13 1.97 -0.08
C TRP A 45 4.57 0.97 0.94
N LEU A 46 4.35 1.41 2.19
CA LEU A 46 3.68 0.60 3.20
C LEU A 46 2.22 0.32 2.84
N GLU A 47 1.52 1.31 2.27
CA GLU A 47 0.15 1.16 1.77
C GLU A 47 0.05 0.15 0.62
N ALA A 48 0.93 0.27 -0.37
CA ALA A 48 0.97 -0.65 -1.51
C ALA A 48 1.32 -2.09 -1.09
N SER A 49 2.07 -2.26 0.00
CA SER A 49 2.44 -3.58 0.52
C SER A 49 1.40 -4.18 1.47
N ARG A 50 0.30 -3.49 1.80
CA ARG A 50 -0.77 -4.06 2.63
C ARG A 50 -1.46 -5.19 1.85
N LYS A 51 -1.48 -6.39 2.44
CA LYS A 51 -2.27 -7.52 1.93
C LYS A 51 -3.77 -7.39 2.24
N THR A 52 -4.10 -6.60 3.25
CA THR A 52 -5.48 -6.29 3.61
C THR A 52 -5.99 -5.28 2.59
N SER A 53 -7.05 -5.66 1.85
CA SER A 53 -7.76 -4.73 0.98
C SER A 53 -8.19 -3.51 1.77
N VAL A 54 -8.03 -2.33 1.19
CA VAL A 54 -8.59 -1.10 1.77
C VAL A 54 -10.08 -1.35 2.00
N PRO A 55 -10.59 -1.15 3.23
CA PRO A 55 -12.02 -1.29 3.48
C PRO A 55 -12.77 -0.35 2.53
N LEU A 56 -13.72 -0.90 1.79
CA LEU A 56 -14.55 -0.14 0.87
C LEU A 56 -15.32 0.92 1.66
N THR A 57 -15.49 2.09 1.06
CA THR A 57 -16.39 3.09 1.64
C THR A 57 -17.84 2.62 1.52
N TYR A 58 -18.73 3.16 2.36
CA TYR A 58 -20.16 2.79 2.36
C TYR A 58 -20.82 2.90 0.97
N GLU A 59 -20.42 3.90 0.18
CA GLU A 59 -20.92 4.10 -1.18
C GLU A 59 -20.42 3.01 -2.13
N GLU A 60 -19.12 2.69 -2.10
CA GLU A 60 -18.53 1.64 -2.93
C GLU A 60 -19.03 0.23 -2.56
N GLU A 61 -19.26 -0.05 -1.28
CA GLU A 61 -19.89 -1.29 -0.82
C GLU A 61 -21.31 -1.45 -1.37
N ASN A 62 -22.08 -0.36 -1.33
CA ASN A 62 -23.44 -0.31 -1.83
C ASN A 62 -23.48 -0.51 -3.36
N GLU A 63 -22.60 0.18 -4.10
CA GLU A 63 -22.45 -0.01 -5.55
C GLU A 63 -22.05 -1.44 -5.92
N ALA A 64 -21.11 -2.05 -5.19
CA ALA A 64 -20.72 -3.45 -5.40
C ALA A 64 -21.89 -4.41 -5.13
N MET A 65 -22.70 -4.14 -4.10
CA MET A 65 -23.92 -4.90 -3.81
C MET A 65 -24.91 -4.83 -4.98
N TYR A 66 -25.20 -3.62 -5.50
CA TYR A 66 -26.09 -3.45 -6.65
C TYR A 66 -25.53 -4.05 -7.94
N ALA A 67 -24.22 -3.93 -8.19
CA ALA A 67 -23.57 -4.46 -9.39
C ALA A 67 -23.57 -5.99 -9.43
N SER A 68 -23.43 -6.65 -8.28
CA SER A 68 -23.49 -8.11 -8.18
C SER A 68 -24.90 -8.68 -8.41
N HIS A 69 -25.96 -7.90 -8.15
CA HIS A 69 -27.36 -8.31 -8.28
C HIS A 69 -27.99 -8.00 -9.65
N ARG A 70 -27.23 -8.12 -10.75
CA ARG A 70 -27.80 -8.07 -12.11
C ARG A 70 -28.45 -9.40 -12.49
N ARG A 71 -29.55 -9.79 -11.83
CA ARG A 71 -30.41 -10.87 -12.33
C ARG A 71 -31.50 -10.26 -13.18
N LYS A 72 -31.59 -10.66 -14.45
CA LYS A 72 -32.77 -10.33 -15.26
C LYS A 72 -33.97 -11.07 -14.65
N PRO A 73 -35.11 -10.39 -14.43
CA PRO A 73 -36.32 -11.07 -14.01
C PRO A 73 -36.65 -12.17 -15.01
N ASN A 74 -36.93 -13.38 -14.52
CA ASN A 74 -37.34 -14.48 -15.38
C ASN A 74 -38.70 -14.11 -16.00
N PRO A 75 -38.84 -14.02 -17.33
CA PRO A 75 -40.12 -13.68 -17.95
C PRO A 75 -41.13 -14.77 -17.58
N LYS A 76 -42.05 -14.42 -16.70
CA LYS A 76 -43.20 -15.27 -16.37
C LYS A 76 -44.23 -15.01 -17.46
N ASN A 77 -44.32 -15.92 -18.43
CA ASN A 77 -45.48 -16.01 -19.29
C ASN A 77 -46.64 -16.46 -18.42
N TRP A 78 -47.45 -15.50 -17.97
CA TRP A 78 -48.77 -15.74 -17.44
C TRP A 78 -49.73 -16.05 -18.59
#